data_AF-A0A077ZH46-F1
#
_entry.id   AF-A0A077ZH46-F1
#
_cell.length_a   1.000
_cell.length_b   1.000
_cell.length_c   1.000
_cell.angle_alpha   90.00
_cell.angle_beta   90.00
_cell.angle_gamma   90.00
#
_symmetry.space_group_name_H-M   'P 1'
#
loop_
_entity.id
_entity.type
_entity.pdbx_description
1 polymer ?
#
loop_
_entity_poly.entity_id
_entity_poly.type
_entity_poly.pdbx_seq_one_letter_code
_entity_poly.pdbx_strand_id
1 'polypeptide(L)'
;MSAVLVLQEATEAYMVDLFEDTNLCAIHARRVTIMAKDIQLARPALKEEEDIAEHEVEVYRQHLEMLHGDFTERFSDILNFKIPQQEERIELQSSEELKLKRKSGYQQF
;
A
#
# COMPACT_ATOMS: atom_id res chain seq x y z
N MET A 1 4.73 15.79 -18.60
CA MET A 1 3.96 15.16 -17.51
C MET A 1 4.58 13.82 -17.21
N SER A 2 4.92 13.54 -15.95
CA SER A 2 5.44 12.22 -15.52
C SER A 2 4.27 11.25 -15.36
N ALA A 3 4.45 9.97 -15.72
CA ALA A 3 3.43 8.93 -15.51
C ALA A 3 2.98 8.85 -14.04
N VAL A 4 3.92 9.07 -13.11
CA VAL A 4 3.63 9.09 -11.66
C VAL A 4 2.70 10.24 -11.28
N LEU A 5 2.84 11.42 -11.90
CA LEU A 5 1.96 12.56 -11.63
C LEU A 5 0.54 12.29 -12.12
N VAL A 6 0.39 11.69 -13.30
CA VAL A 6 -0.93 11.32 -13.83
C VAL A 6 -1.63 10.31 -12.92
N LEU A 7 -0.89 9.29 -12.45
CA LEU A 7 -1.43 8.32 -11.49
C LEU A 7 -1.79 8.97 -10.15
N GLN A 8 -0.98 9.91 -9.67
CA GLN A 8 -1.27 10.66 -8.45
C GLN A 8 -2.57 11.47 -8.60
N GLU A 9 -2.70 12.26 -9.66
CA GLU A 9 -3.89 13.07 -9.94
C GLU A 9 -5.15 12.19 -10.08
N ALA A 10 -5.06 11.07 -10.80
CA ALA A 10 -6.17 10.12 -10.94
C ALA A 10 -6.54 9.46 -9.60
N THR A 11 -5.55 9.12 -8.77
CA THR A 11 -5.78 8.54 -7.43
C THR A 11 -6.42 9.57 -6.50
N GLU A 12 -5.99 10.83 -6.55
CA GLU A 12 -6.58 11.91 -5.76
C GLU A 12 -8.04 12.16 -6.15
N ALA A 13 -8.34 12.23 -7.45
CA ALA A 13 -9.72 12.37 -7.94
C ALA A 13 -10.61 11.21 -7.46
N TYR A 14 -10.14 9.97 -7.65
CA TYR A 14 -10.85 8.78 -7.18
C TYR A 14 -11.11 8.80 -5.67
N MET A 15 -10.12 9.21 -4.87
CA MET A 15 -10.28 9.29 -3.42
C MET A 15 -11.29 10.37 -3.02
N VAL A 16 -11.29 11.52 -3.69
CA VAL A 16 -12.26 12.60 -3.42
C VAL A 16 -13.68 12.11 -3.69
N ASP A 17 -13.92 11.50 -4.85
CA ASP A 17 -15.25 11.00 -5.25
C ASP A 17 -15.73 9.91 -4.28
N LEU A 18 -14.87 8.93 -3.96
CA LEU A 18 -15.19 7.87 -3.01
C LEU A 18 -15.53 8.42 -1.62
N PHE A 19 -14.82 9.45 -1.15
CA PHE A 19 -15.07 10.04 0.16
C PHE A 19 -16.31 10.94 0.18
N GLU A 20 -16.70 11.54 -0.94
CA GLU A 20 -17.98 12.24 -1.07
C GLU A 20 -19.15 11.27 -0.86
N ASP A 21 -19.14 10.13 -1.57
CA ASP A 21 -20.15 9.08 -1.41
C ASP A 21 -20.14 8.44 -0.02
N THR A 22 -18.95 8.22 0.53
CA THR A 22 -18.77 7.71 1.91
C THR A 22 -19.38 8.69 2.92
N ASN A 23 -19.19 10.00 2.71
CA ASN A 23 -19.75 11.03 3.56
C ASN A 23 -21.29 11.08 3.43
N LEU A 24 -21.84 10.93 2.22
CA LEU A 24 -23.29 10.80 2.01
C LEU A 24 -23.87 9.59 2.75
N CYS A 25 -23.18 8.44 2.74
CA CYS A 25 -23.56 7.26 3.52
C CYS A 25 -23.55 7.52 5.04
N ALA A 26 -22.54 8.23 5.54
CA ALA A 26 -22.47 8.61 6.96
C ALA A 26 -23.62 9.55 7.36
N ILE A 27 -23.89 10.57 6.54
CA ILE A 27 -24.98 11.54 6.72
C ILE A 27 -26.34 10.82 6.68
N HIS A 28 -26.53 9.89 5.74
CA HIS A 28 -27.75 9.08 5.65
C HIS A 28 -28.01 8.30 6.95
N ALA A 29 -26.94 7.78 7.57
CA ALA A 29 -26.99 7.10 8.86
C ALA A 29 -26.99 8.06 10.08
N ARG A 30 -27.21 9.36 9.89
CA ARG A 30 -27.20 10.42 10.91
C ARG A 30 -25.90 10.48 11.73
N ARG A 31 -24.76 10.24 11.09
CA ARG A 31 -23.42 10.35 11.68
C ARG A 31 -22.61 11.40 10.93
N VAL A 32 -21.66 11.99 11.64
CA VAL A 32 -20.61 12.86 11.06
C VAL A 32 -19.28 12.13 10.88
N THR A 33 -19.11 11.00 11.57
CA THR A 33 -17.91 10.15 11.49
C THR A 33 -18.11 9.07 10.44
N ILE A 34 -17.25 9.07 9.43
CA ILE A 34 -17.15 8.00 8.44
C ILE A 34 -16.62 6.71 9.09
N MET A 35 -17.18 5.58 8.68
CA MET A 35 -16.81 4.25 9.15
C MET A 35 -16.49 3.35 7.96
N ALA A 36 -15.72 2.28 8.17
CA ALA A 36 -15.38 1.33 7.10
C ALA A 36 -16.61 0.77 6.35
N LYS A 37 -17.75 0.62 7.05
CA LYS A 37 -19.02 0.21 6.43
C LYS A 37 -19.57 1.22 5.42
N ASP A 38 -19.31 2.51 5.60
CA ASP A 38 -19.78 3.56 4.68
C ASP A 38 -19.00 3.49 3.36
N ILE A 39 -17.70 3.22 3.42
CA ILE A 39 -16.85 3.00 2.25
C ILE A 39 -17.31 1.75 1.50
N GLN A 40 -17.65 0.67 2.21
CA GLN A 40 -18.17 -0.55 1.60
C GLN A 40 -19.50 -0.31 0.87
N LEU A 41 -20.33 0.60 1.37
CA LEU A 41 -21.61 1.02 0.78
C LEU A 41 -21.45 2.05 -0.36
N ALA A 42 -20.40 2.86 -0.35
CA ALA A 42 -20.06 3.82 -1.40
C ALA A 42 -19.39 3.16 -2.62
N ARG A 43 -18.62 2.09 -2.40
CA ARG A 43 -17.93 1.32 -3.45
C ARG A 43 -18.78 0.86 -4.65
N PRO A 44 -20.10 0.60 -4.56
CA PRO A 44 -20.92 0.22 -5.72
C PRO A 44 -21.02 1.29 -6.81
N ALA A 45 -20.78 2.58 -6.52
CA ALA A 45 -20.88 3.66 -7.51
C ALA A 45 -19.90 3.51 -8.70
N LEU A 46 -18.78 2.79 -8.50
CA LEU A 46 -17.78 2.53 -9.53
C LEU A 46 -18.16 1.43 -10.52
N LYS A 47 -19.36 0.85 -10.42
CA LYS A 47 -19.82 -0.20 -11.34
C LYS A 47 -20.49 0.35 -12.60
N GLU A 48 -20.81 1.65 -12.65
CA GLU A 48 -21.62 2.22 -13.73
C GLU A 48 -20.84 3.08 -14.74
N GLU A 49 -19.53 3.29 -14.59
CA GLU A 49 -18.75 4.18 -15.47
C GLU A 49 -17.59 3.49 -16.21
N GLU A 50 -17.63 3.69 -17.54
CA GLU A 50 -16.73 3.28 -18.64
C GLU A 50 -16.46 1.78 -18.86
N ASP A 51 -16.81 1.31 -20.07
CA ASP A 51 -16.36 0.04 -20.66
C ASP A 51 -14.83 0.12 -20.85
N ILE A 52 -14.07 -0.01 -19.76
CA ILE A 52 -12.63 -0.19 -19.84
C ILE A 52 -12.44 -1.53 -20.54
N ALA A 53 -11.77 -1.52 -21.69
CA ALA A 53 -11.55 -2.73 -22.45
C ALA A 53 -10.92 -3.78 -21.53
N GLU A 54 -11.51 -4.97 -21.45
CA GLU A 54 -11.07 -6.04 -20.53
C GLU A 54 -9.57 -6.34 -20.68
N HIS A 55 -9.04 -6.17 -21.90
CA HIS A 55 -7.63 -6.25 -22.22
C HIS A 55 -6.76 -5.19 -21.49
N GLU A 56 -7.20 -3.94 -21.35
CA GLU A 56 -6.44 -2.90 -20.65
C GLU A 56 -6.34 -3.19 -19.15
N VAL A 57 -7.44 -3.66 -18.54
CA VAL A 57 -7.46 -4.11 -17.15
C VAL A 57 -6.52 -5.30 -16.96
N GLU A 58 -6.55 -6.25 -17.90
CA GLU A 58 -5.70 -7.44 -17.85
C GLU A 58 -4.21 -7.08 -18.00
N VAL A 59 -3.84 -6.18 -18.91
CA VAL A 59 -2.46 -5.70 -19.06
C VAL A 59 -1.99 -5.00 -17.78
N TYR A 60 -2.83 -4.15 -17.18
CA TYR A 60 -2.49 -3.48 -15.93
C TYR A 60 -2.33 -4.48 -14.77
N ARG A 61 -3.24 -5.46 -14.66
CA ARG A 61 -3.15 -6.57 -13.69
C ARG A 61 -1.84 -7.33 -13.84
N GLN A 62 -1.50 -7.75 -15.07
CA GLN A 62 -0.25 -8.45 -15.36
C GLN A 62 0.97 -7.62 -14.98
N HIS A 63 0.95 -6.31 -15.25
CA HIS A 63 2.03 -5.41 -14.84
C HIS A 63 2.20 -5.37 -13.31
N LEU A 64 1.10 -5.24 -12.57
CA LEU A 64 1.13 -5.25 -11.11
C LEU A 64 1.60 -6.60 -10.54
N GLU A 65 1.19 -7.71 -11.14
CA GLU A 65 1.64 -9.04 -10.75
C GLU A 65 3.14 -9.23 -10.98
N MET A 66 3.67 -8.78 -12.12
CA MET A 66 5.11 -8.78 -12.40
C MET A 66 5.87 -7.93 -11.39
N LEU A 67 5.41 -6.70 -11.13
CA LEU A 67 6.05 -5.81 -10.16
C LEU A 67 6.02 -6.39 -8.73
N HIS A 68 4.91 -7.01 -8.34
CA HIS A 68 4.78 -7.70 -7.06
C HIS A 68 5.73 -8.90 -6.97
N GLY A 69 5.87 -9.67 -8.04
CA GLY A 69 6.84 -10.76 -8.17
C GLY A 69 8.27 -10.25 -7.97
N ASP A 70 8.68 -9.24 -8.73
CA ASP A 70 10.00 -8.61 -8.63
C ASP A 70 10.28 -8.08 -7.23
N PHE A 71 9.29 -7.43 -6.59
CA PHE A 71 9.44 -6.91 -5.23
C PHE A 71 9.59 -8.03 -4.19
N THR A 72 8.77 -9.08 -4.32
CA THR A 72 8.80 -10.23 -3.42
C THR A 72 10.13 -10.99 -3.54
N GLU A 73 10.65 -11.14 -4.74
CA GLU A 73 11.98 -11.73 -4.97
C GLU A 73 13.08 -10.84 -4.40
N ARG A 74 13.08 -9.56 -4.76
CA ARG A 74 14.11 -8.59 -4.37
C ARG A 74 14.22 -8.38 -2.86
N PHE A 75 13.09 -8.42 -2.16
CA PHE A 75 13.02 -8.20 -0.71
C PHE A 75 12.62 -9.47 0.07
N SER A 76 12.84 -10.64 -0.53
CA SER A 76 12.51 -11.94 0.08
C SER A 76 13.17 -12.13 1.44
N ASP A 77 14.39 -11.63 1.60
CA ASP A 77 15.15 -11.62 2.86
C ASP A 77 14.45 -10.80 3.96
N ILE A 78 13.92 -9.63 3.60
CA ILE A 78 13.17 -8.76 4.52
C ILE A 78 11.80 -9.37 4.83
N LEU A 79 11.09 -9.85 3.80
CA LEU A 79 9.74 -10.42 3.94
C LEU A 79 9.75 -11.72 4.76
N ASN A 80 10.80 -12.53 4.63
CA ASN A 80 10.98 -13.77 5.39
C ASN A 80 11.78 -13.57 6.68
N PHE A 81 12.08 -12.32 7.06
CA PHE A 81 12.84 -12.03 8.27
C PHE A 81 12.04 -12.46 9.50
N LYS A 82 12.47 -13.55 10.15
CA LYS A 82 11.93 -13.95 11.45
C LYS A 82 12.40 -12.97 12.49
N ILE A 83 11.46 -12.24 13.09
CA ILE A 83 11.78 -11.32 14.17
C ILE A 83 12.29 -12.16 15.36
N PRO A 84 13.54 -11.96 15.80
CA PRO A 84 14.11 -12.73 16.89
C PRO A 84 13.31 -12.50 18.18
N GLN A 85 13.13 -13.59 18.94
CA GLN A 85 12.51 -13.54 20.27
C GLN A 85 13.40 -12.72 21.23
N GLN A 86 12.87 -12.32 22.39
CA GLN A 86 13.54 -11.39 23.28
C GLN A 86 14.95 -11.83 23.70
N GLU A 87 15.16 -13.14 23.91
CA GLU A 87 16.46 -13.73 24.23
C GLU A 87 17.47 -13.55 23.08
N GLU A 88 17.07 -13.93 21.87
CA GLU A 88 17.88 -13.81 20.65
C GLU A 88 18.16 -12.33 20.29
N ARG A 89 17.26 -11.40 20.62
CA ARG A 89 17.52 -9.95 20.51
C ARG A 89 18.62 -9.47 21.45
N ILE A 90 18.68 -10.00 22.68
CA ILE A 90 19.71 -9.60 23.66
C ILE A 90 21.08 -10.07 23.17
N GLU A 91 21.18 -11.27 22.60
CA GLU A 91 22.40 -11.79 21.98
C GLU A 91 22.83 -10.96 20.76
N LEU A 92 21.90 -10.58 19.89
CA LEU A 92 22.20 -9.71 18.74
C LEU A 92 22.65 -8.30 19.18
N GLN A 93 22.13 -7.78 20.29
CA GLN A 93 22.54 -6.48 20.82
C GLN A 93 23.93 -6.51 21.47
N SER A 94 24.34 -7.67 22.03
CA SER A 94 25.64 -7.84 22.66
C SER A 94 26.76 -8.11 21.66
N SER A 95 26.44 -8.59 20.45
CA SER A 95 27.40 -8.82 19.35
C SER A 95 28.25 -7.59 19.01
N GLU A 96 29.58 -7.72 19.13
CA GLU A 96 30.57 -6.69 18.81
C GLU A 96 30.58 -6.31 17.32
N GLU A 97 30.31 -7.27 16.42
CA GLU A 97 30.26 -7.04 14.97
C GLU A 97 29.14 -6.06 14.60
N LEU A 98 27.95 -6.23 15.20
CA LEU A 98 26.81 -5.36 14.99
C LEU A 98 27.00 -3.99 15.67
N LYS A 99 27.79 -3.91 16.75
CA LYS A 99 28.18 -2.60 17.32
C LYS A 99 29.08 -1.82 16.36
N LEU A 100 30.03 -2.48 15.70
CA LEU A 100 30.91 -1.83 14.72
C LEU A 100 30.13 -1.35 13.49
N LYS A 101 29.26 -2.19 12.93
CA LYS A 101 28.39 -1.80 11.79
C LYS A 101 27.44 -0.65 12.14
N ARG A 102 26.84 -0.64 13.34
CA ARG A 102 26.02 0.48 13.82
C ARG A 102 26.81 1.79 13.97
N LYS A 103 28.06 1.72 14.43
CA LYS A 103 28.95 2.89 14.54
C LYS A 103 29.37 3.45 13.18
N SER A 104 29.53 2.61 12.16
CA SER A 104 29.88 3.04 10.80
C SER A 104 28.71 3.71 10.04
N GLY A 105 27.49 3.61 10.58
CA GLY A 105 26.29 4.20 9.99
C GLY A 105 25.97 3.67 8.58
N TYR A 106 24.99 4.29 7.94
CA TYR A 106 24.62 4.02 6.54
C TYR A 106 25.57 4.65 5.52
N GLN A 107 26.73 5.17 5.94
CA GLN A 107 27.66 5.89 5.05
C GLN A 107 28.36 4.98 4.01
N GLN A 108 28.13 3.66 4.07
CA GLN A 108 28.68 2.67 3.14
C GLN A 108 27.65 2.09 2.16
N PHE A 109 26.40 2.56 2.19
CA PHE A 109 25.33 2.22 1.24
C PHE A 109 24.96 3.45 0.41
#